data_AF-A0A7J4FDQ4-F1
#
_entry.id   AF-A0A7J4FDQ4-F1
#
_cell.length_a   1.000
_cell.length_b   1.000
_cell.length_c   1.000
_cell.angle_alpha   90.00
_cell.angle_beta   90.00
_cell.angle_gamma   90.00
#
_symmetry.space_group_name_H-M   'P 1'
#
loop_
_entity.id
_entity.type
_entity.pdbx_description
1 polymer ?
#
loop_
_entity_poly.entity_id
_entity_poly.type
_entity_poly.pdbx_seq_one_letter_code
_entity_poly.pdbx_strand_id
1 'polypeptide(L)'
;VEAAEALGKGFCRGCGYCQPCPQGIRIPIILRQSAYCKNYGLVEWARGRYRMVEVKADACQGCGQCKERCPYGLDVPEMLKEAQRLLSGD
;
A
#
# COMPACT_ATOMS: atom_id res chain seq x y z
N VAL A 1 19.95 -4.63 -11.64
CA VAL A 1 19.96 -5.86 -10.83
C VAL A 1 19.94 -5.52 -9.34
N GLU A 2 20.86 -4.67 -8.84
CA GLU A 2 20.88 -4.18 -7.45
C GLU A 2 19.54 -3.59 -6.94
N ALA A 3 18.91 -2.69 -7.70
CA ALA A 3 17.67 -2.04 -7.26
C ALA A 3 16.49 -3.02 -7.10
N ALA A 4 16.48 -4.13 -7.84
CA ALA A 4 15.44 -5.15 -7.75
C ALA A 4 15.65 -6.06 -6.53
N GLU A 5 16.91 -6.33 -6.16
CA GLU A 5 17.27 -7.11 -4.98
C GLU A 5 17.03 -6.30 -3.68
N ALA A 6 17.29 -4.99 -3.70
CA ALA A 6 17.08 -4.09 -2.57
C ALA A 6 15.61 -3.94 -2.14
N LEU A 7 14.66 -4.14 -3.06
CA LEU A 7 13.21 -4.13 -2.76
C LEU A 7 12.72 -5.39 -2.01
N GLY A 8 13.53 -6.46 -2.00
CA GLY A 8 13.18 -7.74 -1.42
C GLY A 8 11.92 -8.37 -2.03
N LYS A 9 11.39 -9.40 -1.36
CA LYS A 9 10.15 -10.09 -1.80
C LYS A 9 8.86 -9.42 -1.30
N GLY A 10 8.98 -8.47 -0.36
CA GLY A 10 7.89 -7.90 0.45
C GLY A 10 7.22 -6.64 -0.11
N PHE A 11 7.25 -6.40 -1.42
CA PHE A 11 6.62 -5.22 -2.02
C PHE A 11 5.34 -5.53 -2.80
N CYS A 12 4.43 -4.55 -2.83
CA CYS A 12 3.20 -4.64 -3.61
C CYS A 12 3.51 -4.48 -5.11
N ARG A 13 3.07 -5.44 -5.91
CA ARG A 13 3.27 -5.44 -7.38
C ARG A 13 2.18 -4.70 -8.16
N GLY A 14 1.18 -4.15 -7.47
CA GLY A 14 0.10 -3.39 -8.11
C GLY A 14 -0.85 -4.22 -8.97
N CYS A 15 -0.86 -5.55 -8.83
CA CYS A 15 -1.62 -6.49 -9.68
C CYS A 15 -3.13 -6.51 -9.43
N GLY A 16 -3.60 -6.03 -8.27
CA GLY A 16 -5.03 -5.94 -7.98
C GLY A 16 -5.70 -7.20 -7.39
N TYR A 17 -5.01 -8.35 -7.29
CA TYR A 17 -5.61 -9.58 -6.74
C TYR A 17 -6.19 -9.46 -5.32
N CYS A 18 -5.66 -8.53 -4.51
CA CYS A 18 -6.20 -8.24 -3.18
C CYS A 18 -7.63 -7.65 -3.17
N GLN A 19 -8.14 -7.22 -4.32
CA GLN A 19 -9.46 -6.61 -4.47
C GLN A 19 -10.57 -7.64 -4.67
N PRO A 20 -11.85 -7.31 -4.39
CA PRO A 20 -12.32 -6.08 -3.74
C PRO A 20 -12.06 -6.07 -2.22
N CYS A 21 -11.72 -4.91 -1.66
CA CYS A 21 -11.70 -4.71 -0.20
C CYS A 21 -13.12 -4.40 0.31
N PRO A 22 -13.62 -5.06 1.37
CA PRO A 22 -14.97 -4.78 1.91
C PRO A 22 -15.13 -3.36 2.46
N GLN A 23 -14.03 -2.70 2.79
CA GLN A 23 -14.02 -1.31 3.28
C GLN A 23 -13.91 -0.29 2.12
N GLY A 24 -13.88 -0.73 0.86
CA GLY A 24 -13.70 0.17 -0.30
C GLY A 24 -12.27 0.67 -0.52
N ILE A 25 -11.29 0.17 0.24
CA ILE A 25 -9.89 0.62 0.14
C ILE A 25 -9.30 0.21 -1.20
N ARG A 26 -8.77 1.19 -1.95
CA ARG A 26 -8.02 0.96 -3.19
C ARG A 26 -6.56 0.57 -2.89
N ILE A 27 -6.40 -0.63 -2.32
CA ILE A 27 -5.12 -1.17 -1.82
C ILE A 27 -3.94 -0.97 -2.79
N PRO A 28 -4.01 -1.34 -4.09
CA PRO A 28 -2.86 -1.17 -4.98
C PRO A 28 -2.43 0.28 -5.16
N ILE A 29 -3.38 1.22 -5.10
CA ILE A 29 -3.11 2.65 -5.29
C ILE A 29 -2.39 3.22 -4.08
N ILE A 30 -2.86 2.88 -2.87
CA ILE A 30 -2.27 3.32 -1.60
C ILE A 30 -0.85 2.75 -1.45
N LEU A 31 -0.69 1.43 -1.64
CA LEU A 31 0.63 0.79 -1.50
C LEU A 31 1.63 1.29 -2.54
N ARG A 32 1.17 1.68 -3.73
CA ARG A 32 2.01 2.37 -4.72
C ARG A 32 2.46 3.74 -4.24
N GLN A 33 1.59 4.55 -3.62
CA GLN A 33 2.00 5.84 -3.07
C GLN A 33 3.01 5.66 -1.93
N SER A 34 2.79 4.66 -1.05
CA SER A 34 3.77 4.32 -0.01
C SER A 34 5.13 3.94 -0.61
N ALA A 35 5.16 3.15 -1.69
CA ALA A 35 6.40 2.81 -2.38
C ALA A 35 7.09 4.04 -3.01
N TYR A 36 6.33 4.99 -3.58
CA TYR A 36 6.90 6.25 -4.08
C TYR A 36 7.55 7.07 -2.97
N CYS A 37 6.93 7.10 -1.79
CA CYS A 37 7.50 7.77 -0.63
C CYS A 37 8.78 7.06 -0.13
N LYS A 38 8.73 5.75 0.12
CA LYS A 38 9.86 5.00 0.70
C LYS A 38 11.05 4.83 -0.24
N ASN A 39 10.79 4.46 -1.50
CA ASN A 39 11.84 3.98 -2.40
C ASN A 39 12.40 5.08 -3.29
N TYR A 40 11.66 6.18 -3.46
CA TYR A 40 12.03 7.27 -4.36
C TYR A 40 12.10 8.64 -3.67
N GLY A 41 11.80 8.73 -2.37
CA GLY A 41 11.82 9.98 -1.62
C GLY A 41 10.76 11.00 -2.07
N LEU A 42 9.77 10.59 -2.86
CA LEU A 42 8.74 11.47 -3.43
C LEU A 42 7.60 11.73 -2.42
N VAL A 43 7.96 12.20 -1.22
CA VAL A 43 7.06 12.32 -0.06
C VAL A 43 5.85 13.20 -0.37
N GLU A 44 6.07 14.47 -0.69
CA GLU A 44 4.97 15.42 -0.91
C GLU A 44 4.07 15.06 -2.09
N TRP A 45 4.67 14.52 -3.15
CA TRP A 45 3.91 14.04 -4.31
C TRP A 45 3.03 12.84 -3.94
N ALA A 46 3.57 11.89 -3.17
CA ALA A 46 2.84 10.70 -2.73
C ALA A 46 1.70 11.08 -1.77
N ARG A 47 1.97 11.99 -0.82
CA ARG A 47 0.96 12.55 0.10
C ARG A 47 -0.14 13.30 -0.66
N GLY A 48 0.22 14.11 -1.65
CA GLY A 48 -0.74 14.80 -2.53
C GLY A 48 -1.70 13.84 -3.23
N ARG A 49 -1.17 12.74 -3.80
CA ARG A 49 -2.01 11.70 -4.40
C ARG A 49 -2.84 10.94 -3.37
N TYR A 50 -2.27 10.67 -2.20
CA TYR A 50 -2.99 10.01 -1.12
C TYR A 50 -4.20 10.82 -0.66
N ARG A 51 -4.08 12.16 -0.56
CA ARG A 51 -5.21 13.06 -0.24
C ARG A 51 -6.40 12.93 -1.20
N MET A 52 -6.16 12.60 -2.46
CA MET A 52 -7.21 12.41 -3.48
C MET A 52 -7.92 11.05 -3.42
N VAL A 53 -7.42 10.09 -2.65
CA VAL A 53 -8.08 8.78 -2.49
C VAL A 53 -9.31 8.93 -1.62
N GLU A 54 -10.46 8.44 -2.08
CA GLU A 54 -11.74 8.55 -1.35
C GLU A 54 -11.70 7.82 0.00
N VAL A 55 -11.33 6.52 -0.01
CA VAL A 55 -11.16 5.73 1.21
C VAL A 55 -9.69 5.59 1.56
N LYS A 56 -9.31 6.13 2.72
CA LYS A 56 -7.96 6.10 3.27
C LYS A 56 -7.59 4.72 3.84
N ALA A 57 -6.31 4.52 4.11
CA ALA A 57 -5.74 3.27 4.62
C ALA A 57 -6.14 2.97 6.07
N ASP A 58 -6.44 4.00 6.87
CA ASP A 58 -6.97 3.89 8.24
C ASP A 58 -8.36 3.25 8.32
N ALA A 59 -9.12 3.20 7.21
CA ALA A 59 -10.36 2.43 7.13
C ALA A 59 -10.15 0.91 7.23
N CYS A 60 -8.90 0.42 7.21
CA CYS A 60 -8.59 -1.00 7.27
C CYS A 60 -8.97 -1.60 8.62
N GLN A 61 -9.92 -2.53 8.62
CA GLN A 61 -10.36 -3.27 9.81
C GLN A 61 -9.53 -4.53 10.09
N GLY A 62 -8.39 -4.73 9.43
CA GLY A 62 -7.53 -5.89 9.66
C GLY A 62 -8.13 -7.26 9.28
N CYS A 63 -9.19 -7.30 8.45
CA CYS A 63 -9.94 -8.53 8.16
C CYS A 63 -9.19 -9.66 7.43
N GLY A 64 -7.97 -9.41 6.91
CA GLY A 64 -7.12 -10.44 6.32
C GLY A 64 -7.49 -10.94 4.91
N GLN A 65 -8.66 -10.65 4.36
CA GLN A 65 -9.08 -11.17 3.03
C GLN A 65 -8.09 -10.85 1.89
N CYS A 66 -7.47 -9.67 1.92
CA CYS A 66 -6.47 -9.27 0.95
C CYS A 66 -5.18 -10.10 1.01
N LYS A 67 -4.84 -10.64 2.20
CA LYS A 67 -3.67 -11.50 2.43
C LYS A 67 -3.88 -12.87 1.77
N GLU A 68 -5.07 -13.46 1.96
CA GLU A 68 -5.45 -14.74 1.34
C GLU A 68 -5.41 -14.68 -0.19
N ARG A 69 -5.82 -13.55 -0.77
CA ARG A 69 -5.82 -13.34 -2.22
C ARG A 69 -4.46 -12.96 -2.79
N CYS A 70 -3.48 -12.60 -1.97
CA CYS A 70 -2.19 -12.15 -2.47
C CYS A 70 -1.34 -13.35 -2.92
N PRO A 71 -1.03 -13.52 -4.21
CA PRO A 71 -0.23 -14.66 -4.68
C PRO A 71 1.24 -14.59 -4.25
N TYR A 72 1.63 -13.52 -3.54
CA TYR A 72 2.98 -13.29 -3.06
C TYR A 72 3.08 -13.30 -1.53
N GLY A 73 1.99 -13.66 -0.82
CA GLY A 73 1.99 -13.80 0.64
C GLY A 73 2.23 -12.49 1.41
N LEU A 74 1.88 -11.34 0.83
CA LEU A 74 2.09 -10.04 1.47
C LEU A 74 1.14 -9.83 2.64
N ASP A 75 1.64 -9.27 3.74
CA ASP A 75 0.81 -8.80 4.86
C ASP A 75 0.20 -7.43 4.54
N VAL A 76 -0.81 -7.45 3.67
CA VAL A 76 -1.46 -6.22 3.19
C VAL A 76 -2.03 -5.36 4.32
N PRO A 77 -2.68 -5.90 5.39
CA PRO A 77 -3.12 -5.09 6.52
C PRO A 77 -1.99 -4.29 7.19
N GLU A 78 -0.86 -4.93 7.50
CA GLU A 78 0.29 -4.23 8.10
C GLU A 78 0.88 -3.19 7.13
N MET A 79 0.95 -3.52 5.84
CA MET A 79 1.40 -2.56 4.81
C MET A 79 0.47 -1.34 4.71
N LEU A 80 -0.84 -1.51 4.86
CA LEU A 80 -1.80 -0.39 4.86
C LEU A 80 -1.63 0.48 6.11
N LYS A 81 -1.44 -0.14 7.27
CA LYS A 81 -1.17 0.56 8.53
C LYS A 81 0.10 1.41 8.43
N GLU A 82 1.13 0.90 7.79
CA GLU A 82 2.36 1.65 7.53
C GLU A 82 2.16 2.75 6.47
N ALA A 83 1.42 2.46 5.40
CA ALA A 83 1.08 3.45 4.39
C ALA A 83 0.30 4.63 4.98
N GLN A 84 -0.62 4.39 5.92
CA GLN A 84 -1.32 5.45 6.66
C GLN A 84 -0.32 6.36 7.37
N ARG A 85 0.57 5.79 8.20
CA ARG A 85 1.56 6.58 8.95
C ARG A 85 2.42 7.43 8.02
N LEU A 86 2.86 6.86 6.90
CA LEU A 86 3.76 7.53 5.98
C LEU A 86 3.08 8.64 5.16
N LEU A 87 1.83 8.43 4.76
CA LEU A 87 1.13 9.28 3.79
C LEU A 87 0.20 10.32 4.43
N SER A 88 -0.22 10.15 5.69
CA SER A 88 -1.09 11.11 6.38
C SER A 88 -0.36 12.33 6.92
N GLY A 89 0.95 12.23 7.15
CA GLY A 89 1.78 13.41 7.41
C GLY A 89 1.96 13.80 8.87
N ASP A 90 1.72 12.90 9.81
CA ASP A 90 2.07 13.08 11.22
C ASP A 90 3.60 13.00 11.45
#